data_AF-A0A7W1Q5V6-F1
#
_entry.id   AF-A0A7W1Q5V6-F1
#
_cell.length_a   1.000
_cell.length_b   1.000
_cell.length_c   1.000
_cell.angle_alpha   90.00
_cell.angle_beta   90.00
_cell.angle_gamma   90.00
#
_symmetry.space_group_name_H-M   'P 1'
#
loop_
_entity.id
_entity.type
_entity.pdbx_description
1 polymer ?
#
loop_
_entity_poly.entity_id
_entity_poly.type
_entity_poly.pdbx_seq_one_letter_code
_entity_poly.pdbx_strand_id
1 'polypeptide(L)'
;MTDYIRDNPFRLLNIASRSDVAVLRSAGKAALASARVGLSTAPPFSAEFGDDAVSRLDQIIKACSVDTELRTAFRFAWPIGEQGDSAKTSSQLQSRFLDDWAAFVSRHDPLWLSSALAAWQALYTDENFDHFLADLLVTEEGMPKDTALDVVIGAQELVGRQVLEEAATAVVSAFRSGKLLVGQSLVHVILASPMDDHWEELALRPVVDYCRGLASQFDDSRSQKWSPVWIDTFGPNAKVLTLVAGEIDERYPIAGEWVEKITNYYDLIAILARNWAVDAHNNSGSTGASIEAIRKVSGLPVSSAVAKKLAEDLATLNKMRTGTGLAASPQAERVTLSNSCLAAILIPIFSVIVAAILISSNWSSWFPPSAEPYQGEYATPPPPKSYYSNDGPPVPAKPKGSSLPRVEKPVIKTEQEQPKPPPPREPVALPNDSDIVTPRGPVGRGTLTIENGDDRDAAVKLAPIDGGSRRYVYIRKGMSGQISRIASGNYRVLVRMGIDWDRANLKFLQNESLSKFLHEFLFEERVEETDTQITHHYSTWSVTLYRVEGGNAQSPPADEEEFGD
;
A
#
# COMPACT_ATOMS: atom_id res chain seq x y z
N MET A 1 10.35 -16.03 14.94
CA MET A 1 8.94 -15.86 14.54
C MET A 1 8.51 -17.15 13.88
N THR A 2 7.29 -17.62 14.13
CA THR A 2 6.76 -18.80 13.42
C THR A 2 6.45 -18.39 11.99
N ASP A 3 6.82 -19.21 11.01
CA ASP A 3 6.48 -18.96 9.61
C ASP A 3 5.25 -19.82 9.22
N TYR A 4 4.09 -19.19 9.07
CA TYR A 4 2.80 -19.85 8.79
C TYR A 4 2.75 -20.60 7.45
N ILE A 5 3.69 -20.37 6.54
CA ILE A 5 3.77 -21.05 5.23
C ILE A 5 4.89 -22.09 5.26
N ARG A 6 6.10 -21.70 5.67
CA ARG A 6 7.25 -22.60 5.72
C ARG A 6 7.10 -23.66 6.81
N ASP A 7 6.71 -23.27 8.01
CA ASP A 7 6.54 -24.15 9.17
C ASP A 7 5.13 -24.77 9.21
N ASN A 8 4.33 -24.61 8.16
CA ASN A 8 2.96 -25.10 8.12
C ASN A 8 2.88 -26.62 8.26
N PRO A 9 2.31 -27.16 9.35
CA PRO A 9 2.33 -28.60 9.58
C PRO A 9 1.43 -29.35 8.59
N PHE A 10 0.40 -28.71 8.02
CA PHE A 10 -0.45 -29.31 6.98
C PHE A 10 0.32 -29.48 5.66
N ARG A 11 1.14 -28.47 5.30
CA ARG A 11 2.11 -28.56 4.19
C ARG A 11 3.12 -29.68 4.45
N LEU A 12 3.79 -29.65 5.60
CA LEU A 12 4.86 -30.59 5.93
C LEU A 12 4.39 -32.05 5.92
N LEU A 13 3.11 -32.27 6.22
CA LEU A 13 2.48 -33.59 6.23
C LEU A 13 1.72 -33.92 4.94
N ASN A 14 1.62 -32.98 4.00
CA ASN A 14 0.80 -33.08 2.79
C ASN A 14 -0.65 -33.54 3.07
N ILE A 15 -1.29 -32.91 4.06
CA ILE A 15 -2.69 -33.16 4.41
C ILE A 15 -3.51 -31.88 4.26
N ALA A 16 -4.83 -32.05 4.14
CA ALA A 16 -5.76 -30.92 4.06
C ALA A 16 -5.81 -30.15 5.39
N SER A 17 -5.90 -28.82 5.35
CA SER A 17 -5.88 -28.00 6.57
C SER A 17 -7.14 -28.11 7.42
N ARG A 18 -8.25 -28.63 6.85
CA ARG A 18 -9.46 -29.01 7.61
C ARG A 18 -9.25 -30.16 8.59
N SER A 19 -8.11 -30.86 8.54
CA SER A 19 -7.83 -32.00 9.40
C SER A 19 -7.81 -31.57 10.87
N ASP A 20 -8.41 -32.38 11.74
CA ASP A 20 -8.40 -32.14 13.18
C ASP A 20 -7.02 -32.41 13.80
N VAL A 21 -6.88 -32.06 15.09
CA VAL A 21 -5.63 -32.24 15.84
C VAL A 21 -5.24 -33.71 15.99
N ALA A 22 -6.20 -34.64 16.03
CA ALA A 22 -5.91 -36.06 16.18
C ALA A 22 -5.28 -36.63 14.90
N VAL A 23 -5.83 -36.28 13.74
CA VAL A 23 -5.27 -36.59 12.42
C VAL A 23 -3.89 -35.96 12.29
N LEU A 24 -3.74 -34.69 12.65
CA LEU A 24 -2.46 -33.98 12.61
C LEU A 24 -1.37 -34.69 13.43
N ARG A 25 -1.69 -35.10 14.67
CA ARG A 25 -0.77 -35.85 15.55
C ARG A 25 -0.44 -37.24 15.00
N SER A 26 -1.42 -37.95 14.46
CA SER A 26 -1.23 -39.27 13.87
C SER A 26 -0.30 -39.20 12.65
N ALA A 27 -0.56 -38.27 11.74
CA ALA A 27 0.28 -38.01 10.58
C ALA A 27 1.71 -37.56 10.97
N GLY A 28 1.83 -36.68 11.97
CA GLY A 28 3.12 -36.28 12.57
C GLY A 28 3.98 -37.45 13.03
N LYS A 29 3.38 -38.37 13.81
CA LYS A 29 4.07 -39.57 14.30
C LYS A 29 4.52 -40.47 13.15
N ALA A 30 3.67 -40.66 12.13
CA ALA A 30 3.99 -41.47 10.97
C ALA A 30 5.13 -40.87 10.13
N ALA A 31 5.11 -39.55 9.90
CA ALA A 31 6.16 -38.84 9.18
C ALA A 31 7.51 -38.92 9.93
N LEU A 32 7.53 -38.70 11.25
CA LEU A 32 8.74 -38.83 12.06
C LEU A 32 9.29 -40.26 12.10
N ALA A 33 8.40 -41.28 12.13
CA ALA A 33 8.81 -42.67 12.03
C ALA A 33 9.43 -43.00 10.66
N SER A 34 8.84 -42.48 9.58
CA SER A 34 9.34 -42.65 8.21
C SER A 34 10.69 -41.96 8.00
N ALA A 35 10.87 -40.76 8.55
CA ALA A 35 12.14 -40.04 8.51
C ALA A 35 13.27 -40.82 9.20
N ARG A 36 12.99 -41.50 10.33
CA ARG A 36 13.98 -42.34 11.05
C ARG A 36 14.50 -43.52 10.23
N VAL A 37 13.71 -44.02 9.27
CA VAL A 37 14.09 -45.11 8.37
C VAL A 37 14.57 -44.61 7.01
N GLY A 38 14.75 -43.30 6.83
CA GLY A 38 15.22 -42.70 5.58
C GLY A 38 14.17 -42.63 4.46
N LEU A 39 12.88 -42.76 4.79
CA LEU A 39 11.76 -42.72 3.84
C LEU A 39 11.00 -41.38 3.90
N SER A 40 11.71 -40.26 4.06
CA SER A 40 11.07 -38.94 4.12
C SER A 40 10.61 -38.50 2.72
N THR A 41 9.32 -38.18 2.58
CA THR A 41 8.79 -37.53 1.38
C THR A 41 9.04 -36.03 1.46
N ALA A 42 9.53 -35.43 0.38
CA ALA A 42 9.69 -33.98 0.32
C ALA A 42 8.31 -33.30 0.42
N PRO A 43 8.15 -32.28 1.27
CA PRO A 43 6.87 -31.56 1.38
C PRO A 43 6.58 -30.76 0.10
N PRO A 44 5.31 -30.44 -0.20
CA PRO A 44 4.97 -29.51 -1.26
C PRO A 44 5.72 -28.18 -1.12
N PHE A 45 6.16 -27.60 -2.24
CA PHE A 45 6.97 -26.37 -2.29
C PHE A 45 8.27 -26.44 -1.49
N SER A 46 8.89 -27.62 -1.40
CA SER A 46 10.19 -27.77 -0.71
C SER A 46 11.33 -27.01 -1.40
N ALA A 47 11.22 -26.70 -2.69
CA ALA A 47 12.23 -25.94 -3.40
C ALA A 47 12.22 -24.46 -2.97
N GLU A 48 11.04 -23.92 -2.68
CA GLU A 48 10.82 -22.50 -2.35
C GLU A 48 10.89 -22.26 -0.84
N PHE A 49 10.29 -23.13 -0.03
CA PHE A 49 10.20 -22.95 1.43
C PHE A 49 11.16 -23.85 2.22
N GLY A 50 11.82 -24.80 1.57
CA GLY A 50 12.66 -25.79 2.26
C GLY A 50 11.87 -26.84 3.05
N ASP A 51 12.62 -27.73 3.68
CA ASP A 51 12.15 -28.87 4.47
C ASP A 51 12.78 -28.96 5.89
N ASP A 52 13.54 -27.96 6.30
CA ASP A 52 14.24 -27.92 7.59
C ASP A 52 13.28 -27.95 8.78
N ALA A 53 12.05 -27.43 8.59
CA ALA A 53 10.97 -27.46 9.56
C ALA A 53 10.52 -28.88 9.93
N VAL A 54 10.76 -29.90 9.08
CA VAL A 54 10.43 -31.30 9.37
C VAL A 54 11.13 -31.77 10.65
N SER A 55 12.34 -31.28 10.93
CA SER A 55 13.08 -31.60 12.16
C SER A 55 12.40 -31.08 13.44
N ARG A 56 11.55 -30.05 13.31
CA ARG A 56 10.81 -29.39 14.41
C ARG A 56 9.33 -29.76 14.44
N LEU A 57 8.89 -30.68 13.58
CA LEU A 57 7.47 -31.00 13.37
C LEU A 57 6.73 -31.39 14.67
N ASP A 58 7.37 -32.15 15.57
CA ASP A 58 6.76 -32.53 16.86
C ASP A 58 6.47 -31.30 17.74
N GLN A 59 7.38 -30.31 17.74
CA GLN A 59 7.20 -29.07 18.50
C GLN A 59 6.06 -28.22 17.90
N ILE A 60 6.00 -28.12 16.56
CA ILE A 60 4.95 -27.38 15.84
C ILE A 60 3.58 -27.99 16.10
N ILE A 61 3.44 -29.32 15.99
CA ILE A 61 2.18 -30.03 16.25
C ILE A 61 1.75 -29.89 17.72
N LYS A 62 2.72 -29.92 18.64
CA LYS A 62 2.44 -29.67 20.06
C LYS A 62 1.96 -28.23 20.29
N ALA A 63 2.53 -27.25 19.60
CA ALA A 63 2.05 -25.86 19.69
C ALA A 63 0.62 -25.72 19.13
N CYS A 64 0.32 -26.27 17.95
CA CYS A 64 -1.02 -26.27 17.35
C CYS A 64 -2.08 -26.99 18.20
N SER A 65 -1.64 -27.90 19.08
CA SER A 65 -2.52 -28.62 20.00
C SER A 65 -2.93 -27.80 21.21
N VAL A 66 -2.20 -26.73 21.52
CA VAL A 66 -2.40 -25.88 22.70
C VAL A 66 -2.95 -24.52 22.29
N ASP A 67 -2.50 -24.02 21.15
CA ASP A 67 -2.82 -22.71 20.62
C ASP A 67 -3.74 -22.84 19.39
N THR A 68 -5.03 -22.58 19.62
CA THR A 68 -6.08 -22.67 18.60
C THR A 68 -5.95 -21.58 17.53
N GLU A 69 -5.51 -20.38 17.91
CA GLU A 69 -5.31 -19.26 16.99
C GLU A 69 -4.16 -19.55 16.04
N LEU A 70 -3.02 -20.02 16.57
CA LEU A 70 -1.89 -20.51 15.77
C LEU A 70 -2.31 -21.62 14.80
N ARG A 71 -3.12 -22.59 15.27
CA ARG A 71 -3.62 -23.65 14.38
C ARG A 71 -4.51 -23.09 13.28
N THR A 72 -5.35 -22.12 13.60
CA THR A 72 -6.24 -21.45 12.63
C THR A 72 -5.44 -20.64 11.61
N ALA A 73 -4.36 -19.98 12.03
CA ALA A 73 -3.44 -19.27 11.13
C ALA A 73 -2.80 -20.23 10.11
N PHE A 74 -2.35 -21.41 10.56
CA PHE A 74 -1.87 -22.45 9.64
C PHE A 74 -2.97 -22.97 8.69
N ARG A 75 -4.25 -22.93 9.10
CA ARG A 75 -5.37 -23.30 8.22
C ARG A 75 -5.62 -22.29 7.12
N PHE A 76 -5.51 -21.00 7.43
CA PHE A 76 -5.59 -19.94 6.43
C PHE A 76 -4.51 -20.08 5.35
N ALA A 77 -3.29 -20.37 5.77
CA ALA A 77 -2.12 -20.46 4.89
C ALA A 77 -2.01 -21.77 4.08
N TRP A 78 -3.00 -22.68 4.15
CA TRP A 78 -2.93 -23.98 3.45
C TRP A 78 -4.29 -24.49 2.96
N PRO A 79 -4.37 -25.15 1.78
CA PRO A 79 -5.64 -25.58 1.20
C PRO A 79 -6.45 -26.50 2.10
N ILE A 80 -7.74 -26.17 2.25
CA ILE A 80 -8.72 -26.91 3.06
C ILE A 80 -9.16 -28.22 2.41
N GLY A 81 -8.95 -28.35 1.11
CA GLY A 81 -9.35 -29.51 0.31
C GLY A 81 -10.80 -29.43 -0.17
N GLU A 82 -11.16 -30.30 -1.12
CA GLU A 82 -12.45 -30.26 -1.81
C GLU A 82 -13.57 -30.92 -0.96
N GLN A 83 -14.42 -30.13 -0.29
CA GLN A 83 -15.77 -30.57 0.14
C GLN A 83 -16.73 -29.38 0.15
N GLY A 84 -17.71 -29.40 -0.76
CA GLY A 84 -18.74 -28.35 -0.85
C GLY A 84 -18.32 -27.17 -1.72
N ASP A 85 -19.32 -26.40 -2.18
CA ASP A 85 -19.11 -25.33 -3.17
C ASP A 85 -18.38 -24.11 -2.60
N SER A 86 -18.66 -23.72 -1.34
CA SER A 86 -17.96 -22.60 -0.68
C SER A 86 -16.49 -22.93 -0.42
N ALA A 87 -16.21 -24.09 0.19
CA ALA A 87 -14.84 -24.53 0.46
C ALA A 87 -14.03 -24.71 -0.83
N LYS A 88 -14.68 -25.00 -1.97
CA LYS A 88 -13.99 -25.08 -3.26
C LYS A 88 -13.47 -23.72 -3.68
N THR A 89 -14.25 -22.65 -3.56
CA THR A 89 -13.82 -21.28 -3.89
C THR A 89 -12.67 -20.83 -3.00
N SER A 90 -12.82 -20.96 -1.68
CA SER A 90 -11.77 -20.54 -0.73
C SER A 90 -10.50 -21.40 -0.88
N SER A 91 -10.63 -22.71 -1.13
CA SER A 91 -9.48 -23.58 -1.44
C SER A 91 -8.79 -23.21 -2.75
N GLN A 92 -9.51 -22.71 -3.76
CA GLN A 92 -8.91 -22.19 -4.99
C GLN A 92 -8.15 -20.89 -4.74
N LEU A 93 -8.71 -19.98 -3.93
CA LEU A 93 -8.04 -18.74 -3.51
C LEU A 93 -6.76 -19.03 -2.71
N GLN A 94 -6.81 -19.98 -1.76
CA GLN A 94 -5.64 -20.43 -1.00
C GLN A 94 -4.55 -21.01 -1.93
N SER A 95 -4.94 -21.83 -2.90
CA SER A 95 -3.99 -22.42 -3.84
C SER A 95 -3.34 -21.36 -4.72
N ARG A 96 -4.13 -20.42 -5.25
CA ARG A 96 -3.64 -19.29 -6.03
C ARG A 96 -2.68 -18.41 -5.22
N PHE A 97 -3.07 -18.08 -3.99
CA PHE A 97 -2.21 -17.33 -3.07
C PHE A 97 -0.85 -18.03 -2.90
N LEU A 98 -0.85 -19.35 -2.64
CA LEU A 98 0.38 -20.11 -2.43
C LEU A 98 1.25 -20.19 -3.69
N ASP A 99 0.66 -20.40 -4.86
CA ASP A 99 1.40 -20.45 -6.12
C ASP A 99 2.05 -19.08 -6.42
N ASP A 100 1.29 -17.99 -6.30
CA ASP A 100 1.79 -16.63 -6.51
C ASP A 100 2.83 -16.25 -5.45
N TRP A 101 2.62 -16.63 -4.19
CA TRP A 101 3.57 -16.40 -3.10
C TRP A 101 4.87 -17.18 -3.28
N ALA A 102 4.81 -18.46 -3.67
CA ALA A 102 5.99 -19.27 -3.97
C ALA A 102 6.78 -18.69 -5.16
N ALA A 103 6.09 -18.19 -6.19
CA ALA A 103 6.71 -17.50 -7.31
C ALA A 103 7.38 -16.19 -6.87
N PHE A 104 6.75 -15.42 -5.96
CA PHE A 104 7.34 -14.23 -5.36
C PHE A 104 8.59 -14.56 -4.54
N VAL A 105 8.54 -15.49 -3.60
CA VAL A 105 9.69 -15.88 -2.76
C VAL A 105 10.88 -16.32 -3.60
N SER A 106 10.62 -17.01 -4.73
CA SER A 106 11.69 -17.47 -5.63
C SER A 106 12.32 -16.35 -6.45
N ARG A 107 11.55 -15.33 -6.86
CA ARG A 107 11.95 -14.37 -7.89
C ARG A 107 12.11 -12.93 -7.38
N HIS A 108 11.52 -12.62 -6.22
CA HIS A 108 11.34 -11.28 -5.67
C HIS A 108 10.73 -10.30 -6.70
N ASP A 109 9.75 -10.78 -7.47
CA ASP A 109 9.07 -9.98 -8.49
C ASP A 109 7.82 -9.29 -7.90
N PRO A 110 7.69 -7.96 -8.02
CA PRO A 110 6.53 -7.22 -7.54
C PRO A 110 5.18 -7.70 -8.12
N LEU A 111 5.15 -8.23 -9.34
CA LEU A 111 3.91 -8.71 -9.96
C LEU A 111 3.34 -9.92 -9.22
N TRP A 112 4.20 -10.86 -8.84
CA TRP A 112 3.78 -12.05 -8.07
C TRP A 112 3.35 -11.66 -6.66
N LEU A 113 4.03 -10.70 -6.02
CA LEU A 113 3.61 -10.17 -4.73
C LEU A 113 2.22 -9.54 -4.80
N SER A 114 1.97 -8.70 -5.82
CA SER A 114 0.68 -8.04 -6.00
C SER A 114 -0.46 -9.05 -6.23
N SER A 115 -0.24 -10.07 -7.08
CA SER A 115 -1.23 -11.13 -7.29
C SER A 115 -1.47 -11.96 -6.03
N ALA A 116 -0.43 -12.27 -5.26
CA ALA A 116 -0.55 -12.97 -3.98
C ALA A 116 -1.37 -12.15 -2.97
N LEU A 117 -1.07 -10.86 -2.79
CA LEU A 117 -1.81 -9.98 -1.89
C LEU A 117 -3.28 -9.81 -2.32
N ALA A 118 -3.56 -9.76 -3.62
CA ALA A 118 -4.94 -9.73 -4.13
C ALA A 118 -5.71 -11.02 -3.84
N ALA A 119 -5.05 -12.19 -4.02
CA ALA A 119 -5.65 -13.48 -3.67
C ALA A 119 -5.88 -13.60 -2.16
N TRP A 120 -4.94 -13.11 -1.35
CA TRP A 120 -5.07 -13.03 0.10
C TRP A 120 -6.22 -12.11 0.53
N GLN A 121 -6.35 -10.93 -0.08
CA GLN A 121 -7.47 -10.03 0.19
C GLN A 121 -8.81 -10.69 -0.09
N ALA A 122 -8.94 -11.35 -1.25
CA ALA A 122 -10.18 -12.04 -1.60
C ALA A 122 -10.53 -13.12 -0.56
N LEU A 123 -9.53 -13.84 -0.05
CA LEU A 123 -9.70 -14.82 1.02
C LEU A 123 -10.09 -14.15 2.35
N TYR A 124 -9.44 -13.04 2.69
CA TYR A 124 -9.68 -12.26 3.91
C TYR A 124 -11.08 -11.66 3.97
N THR A 125 -11.61 -11.23 2.82
CA THR A 125 -12.96 -10.64 2.74
C THR A 125 -14.08 -11.67 2.55
N ASP A 126 -13.78 -12.97 2.51
CA ASP A 126 -14.77 -14.04 2.32
C ASP A 126 -15.41 -14.43 3.65
N GLU A 127 -16.50 -13.75 4.02
CA GLU A 127 -17.27 -14.04 5.25
C GLU A 127 -17.71 -15.52 5.34
N ASN A 128 -17.97 -16.19 4.20
CA ASN A 128 -18.33 -17.61 4.22
C ASN A 128 -17.18 -18.47 4.68
N PHE A 129 -15.96 -18.07 4.32
CA PHE A 129 -14.76 -18.77 4.71
C PHE A 129 -14.48 -18.61 6.21
N ASP A 130 -14.68 -17.41 6.73
CA ASP A 130 -14.54 -17.13 8.16
C ASP A 130 -15.56 -17.91 8.99
N HIS A 131 -16.82 -17.91 8.57
CA HIS A 131 -17.85 -18.73 9.20
C HIS A 131 -17.55 -20.23 9.10
N PHE A 132 -17.00 -20.71 7.99
CA PHE A 132 -16.59 -22.10 7.85
C PHE A 132 -15.51 -22.48 8.86
N LEU A 133 -14.47 -21.65 9.02
CA LEU A 133 -13.42 -21.90 10.00
C LEU A 133 -13.95 -21.81 11.43
N ALA A 134 -14.82 -20.83 11.72
CA ALA A 134 -15.45 -20.71 13.03
C ALA A 134 -16.31 -21.95 13.36
N ASP A 135 -17.12 -22.43 12.41
CA ASP A 135 -17.94 -23.65 12.60
C ASP A 135 -17.07 -24.90 12.81
N LEU A 136 -15.89 -24.96 12.18
CA LEU A 136 -14.91 -26.01 12.42
C LEU A 136 -14.37 -25.96 13.86
N LEU A 137 -14.03 -24.77 14.38
CA LEU A 137 -13.61 -24.59 15.77
C LEU A 137 -14.71 -24.93 16.78
N VAL A 138 -15.95 -24.53 16.50
CA VAL A 138 -17.13 -24.90 17.32
C VAL A 138 -17.27 -26.42 17.38
N THR A 139 -17.11 -27.11 16.24
CA THR A 139 -17.27 -28.56 16.15
C THR A 139 -16.12 -29.32 16.84
N GLU A 140 -14.88 -28.89 16.64
CA GLU A 140 -13.70 -29.56 17.15
C GLU A 140 -13.45 -29.31 18.64
N GLU A 141 -13.71 -28.09 19.11
CA GLU A 141 -13.32 -27.64 20.46
C GLU A 141 -14.52 -27.29 21.36
N GLY A 142 -15.74 -27.31 20.83
CA GLY A 142 -16.92 -26.87 21.58
C GLY A 142 -16.91 -25.37 21.89
N MET A 143 -16.15 -24.59 21.12
CA MET A 143 -16.01 -23.15 21.30
C MET A 143 -17.33 -22.42 20.97
N PRO A 144 -17.72 -21.38 21.72
CA PRO A 144 -18.83 -20.50 21.31
C PRO A 144 -18.53 -19.86 19.95
N LYS A 145 -19.56 -19.67 19.11
CA LYS A 145 -19.39 -19.17 17.74
C LYS A 145 -18.74 -17.79 17.66
N ASP A 146 -19.13 -16.87 18.54
CA ASP A 146 -18.56 -15.51 18.55
C ASP A 146 -17.07 -15.54 18.90
N THR A 147 -16.69 -16.31 19.91
CA THR A 147 -15.27 -16.53 20.27
C THR A 147 -14.49 -17.20 19.15
N ALA A 148 -15.11 -18.14 18.42
CA ALA A 148 -14.48 -18.78 17.26
C ALA A 148 -14.22 -17.78 16.12
N LEU A 149 -15.13 -16.83 15.89
CA LEU A 149 -14.92 -15.76 14.92
C LEU A 149 -13.79 -14.82 15.35
N ASP A 150 -13.70 -14.46 16.63
CA ASP A 150 -12.59 -13.64 17.14
C ASP A 150 -11.23 -14.33 16.90
N VAL A 151 -11.16 -15.65 17.13
CA VAL A 151 -9.95 -16.46 16.86
C VAL A 151 -9.61 -16.52 15.37
N VAL A 152 -10.63 -16.58 14.51
CA VAL A 152 -10.44 -16.55 13.04
C VAL A 152 -9.88 -15.21 12.60
N ILE A 153 -10.43 -14.10 13.09
CA ILE A 153 -9.95 -12.75 12.80
C ILE A 153 -8.49 -12.61 13.26
N GLY A 154 -8.19 -12.94 14.52
CA GLY A 154 -6.82 -12.90 15.06
C GLY A 154 -5.83 -13.72 14.22
N ALA A 155 -6.23 -14.92 13.78
CA ALA A 155 -5.45 -15.75 12.89
C ALA A 155 -5.21 -15.12 11.50
N GLN A 156 -6.19 -14.42 10.93
CA GLN A 156 -6.00 -13.66 9.68
C GLN A 156 -4.96 -12.56 9.87
N GLU A 157 -5.02 -11.81 10.97
CA GLU A 157 -4.06 -10.73 11.25
C GLU A 157 -2.63 -11.26 11.34
N LEU A 158 -2.45 -12.40 12.02
CA LEU A 158 -1.15 -13.04 12.18
C LEU A 158 -0.54 -13.44 10.84
N VAL A 159 -1.30 -14.09 9.96
CA VAL A 159 -0.79 -14.51 8.64
C VAL A 159 -0.54 -13.30 7.76
N GLY A 160 -1.48 -12.36 7.72
CA GLY A 160 -1.38 -11.16 6.90
C GLY A 160 -0.16 -10.31 7.24
N ARG A 161 0.06 -10.08 8.53
CA ARG A 161 1.24 -9.39 9.04
C ARG A 161 2.53 -10.11 8.64
N GLN A 162 2.61 -11.43 8.78
CA GLN A 162 3.83 -12.17 8.42
C GLN A 162 4.12 -12.08 6.91
N VAL A 163 3.09 -12.18 6.07
CA VAL A 163 3.22 -12.04 4.60
C VAL A 163 3.82 -10.67 4.25
N LEU A 164 3.32 -9.59 4.86
CA LEU A 164 3.86 -8.25 4.63
C LEU A 164 5.28 -8.08 5.20
N GLU A 165 5.60 -8.64 6.37
CA GLU A 165 6.94 -8.58 6.97
C GLU A 165 7.99 -9.31 6.11
N GLU A 166 7.64 -10.45 5.52
CA GLU A 166 8.51 -11.18 4.58
C GLU A 166 8.71 -10.40 3.28
N ALA A 167 7.64 -9.78 2.76
CA ALA A 167 7.76 -8.88 1.61
C ALA A 167 8.66 -7.68 1.89
N ALA A 168 8.56 -7.08 3.08
CA ALA A 168 9.44 -6.00 3.54
C ALA A 168 10.90 -6.47 3.69
N THR A 169 11.12 -7.73 4.09
CA THR A 169 12.46 -8.31 4.12
C THR A 169 13.05 -8.47 2.70
N ALA A 170 12.21 -8.85 1.73
CA ALA A 170 12.60 -8.89 0.31
C ALA A 170 12.96 -7.51 -0.25
N VAL A 171 12.25 -6.45 0.14
CA VAL A 171 12.60 -5.05 -0.17
C VAL A 171 14.04 -4.74 0.30
N VAL A 172 14.35 -5.02 1.57
CA VAL A 172 15.69 -4.78 2.14
C VAL A 172 16.75 -5.59 1.39
N SER A 173 16.46 -6.85 1.05
CA SER A 173 17.36 -7.70 0.25
C SER A 173 17.62 -7.12 -1.15
N ALA A 174 16.58 -6.60 -1.81
CA ALA A 174 16.69 -5.96 -3.12
C ALA A 174 17.58 -4.71 -3.06
N PHE A 175 17.38 -3.83 -2.07
CA PHE A 175 18.22 -2.64 -1.88
C PHE A 175 19.68 -2.99 -1.56
N ARG A 176 19.93 -3.96 -0.68
CA ARG A 176 21.29 -4.45 -0.38
C ARG A 176 21.99 -4.99 -1.61
N SER A 177 21.24 -5.57 -2.54
CA SER A 177 21.75 -6.10 -3.81
C SER A 177 21.88 -5.04 -4.92
N GLY A 178 21.60 -3.76 -4.63
CA GLY A 178 21.64 -2.67 -5.60
C GLY A 178 20.48 -2.66 -6.60
N LYS A 179 19.43 -3.48 -6.40
CA LYS A 179 18.25 -3.55 -7.26
C LYS A 179 17.22 -2.50 -6.87
N LEU A 180 17.55 -1.22 -7.09
CA LEU A 180 16.78 -0.08 -6.61
C LEU A 180 15.31 -0.08 -7.08
N LEU A 181 15.08 -0.30 -8.39
CA LEU A 181 13.73 -0.29 -8.96
C LEU A 181 12.87 -1.43 -8.41
N VAL A 182 13.44 -2.62 -8.24
CA VAL A 182 12.71 -3.76 -7.64
C VAL A 182 12.34 -3.45 -6.20
N GLY A 183 13.28 -2.93 -5.40
CA GLY A 183 13.00 -2.53 -4.02
C GLY A 183 11.90 -1.47 -3.92
N GLN A 184 11.94 -0.44 -4.78
CA GLN A 184 10.90 0.60 -4.83
C GLN A 184 9.54 0.00 -5.20
N SER A 185 9.46 -0.80 -6.27
CA SER A 185 8.20 -1.42 -6.69
C SER A 185 7.61 -2.34 -5.62
N LEU A 186 8.46 -3.05 -4.86
CA LEU A 186 7.99 -3.85 -3.73
C LEU A 186 7.45 -3.00 -2.58
N VAL A 187 8.10 -1.88 -2.24
CA VAL A 187 7.56 -0.91 -1.25
C VAL A 187 6.19 -0.41 -1.69
N HIS A 188 6.08 -0.02 -2.96
CA HIS A 188 4.83 0.46 -3.53
C HIS A 188 3.71 -0.59 -3.43
N VAL A 189 4.00 -1.85 -3.79
CA VAL A 189 3.02 -2.95 -3.69
C VAL A 189 2.60 -3.22 -2.23
N ILE A 190 3.52 -3.10 -1.27
CA ILE A 190 3.19 -3.24 0.17
C ILE A 190 2.29 -2.10 0.63
N LEU A 191 2.53 -0.85 0.22
CA LEU A 191 1.72 0.32 0.59
C LEU A 191 0.37 0.40 -0.12
N ALA A 192 0.28 -0.21 -1.31
CA ALA A 192 -0.96 -0.39 -2.06
C ALA A 192 -1.69 -1.67 -1.65
N SER A 193 -1.19 -2.37 -0.63
CA SER A 193 -1.85 -3.54 -0.09
C SER A 193 -3.25 -3.15 0.39
N PRO A 194 -4.24 -4.02 0.22
CA PRO A 194 -5.60 -3.77 0.68
C PRO A 194 -5.81 -4.11 2.17
N MET A 195 -4.72 -4.33 2.90
CA MET A 195 -4.75 -4.82 4.28
C MET A 195 -4.91 -3.64 5.24
N ASP A 196 -5.12 -3.92 6.52
CA ASP A 196 -5.26 -2.85 7.52
C ASP A 196 -3.98 -2.00 7.57
N ASP A 197 -4.15 -0.67 7.55
CA ASP A 197 -3.04 0.30 7.58
C ASP A 197 -2.09 0.05 8.76
N HIS A 198 -2.61 -0.44 9.89
CA HIS A 198 -1.81 -0.76 11.06
C HIS A 198 -0.82 -1.91 10.79
N TRP A 199 -1.21 -2.90 9.99
CA TRP A 199 -0.35 -4.04 9.67
C TRP A 199 0.75 -3.64 8.70
N GLU A 200 0.43 -2.81 7.72
CA GLU A 200 1.41 -2.21 6.82
C GLU A 200 2.45 -1.43 7.63
N GLU A 201 1.99 -0.68 8.63
CA GLU A 201 2.88 0.14 9.45
C GLU A 201 3.91 -0.71 10.22
N LEU A 202 3.44 -1.81 10.81
CA LEU A 202 4.27 -2.77 11.52
C LEU A 202 5.18 -3.55 10.58
N ALA A 203 4.66 -3.94 9.41
CA ALA A 203 5.37 -4.75 8.44
C ALA A 203 6.52 -4.01 7.76
N LEU A 204 6.43 -2.69 7.58
CA LEU A 204 7.50 -1.88 7.00
C LEU A 204 8.67 -1.62 7.95
N ARG A 205 8.59 -2.05 9.21
CA ARG A 205 9.66 -1.87 10.21
C ARG A 205 11.06 -2.32 9.73
N PRO A 206 11.25 -3.47 9.05
CA PRO A 206 12.56 -3.85 8.52
C PRO A 206 13.12 -2.85 7.51
N VAL A 207 12.27 -2.25 6.67
CA VAL A 207 12.65 -1.22 5.69
C VAL A 207 13.04 0.07 6.41
N VAL A 208 12.23 0.50 7.37
CA VAL A 208 12.50 1.71 8.19
C VAL A 208 13.80 1.55 8.98
N ASP A 209 14.03 0.41 9.63
CA ASP A 209 15.24 0.14 10.40
C ASP A 209 16.48 0.08 9.49
N TYR A 210 16.35 -0.50 8.29
CA TYR A 210 17.42 -0.48 7.29
C TYR A 210 17.75 0.95 6.84
N CYS A 211 16.74 1.75 6.48
CA CYS A 211 16.90 3.15 6.09
C CYS A 211 17.50 3.99 7.23
N ARG A 212 17.08 3.80 8.48
CA ARG A 212 17.68 4.48 9.63
C ARG A 212 19.19 4.21 9.73
N GLY A 213 19.60 2.96 9.51
CA GLY A 213 21.02 2.57 9.49
C GLY A 213 21.81 3.12 8.29
N LEU A 214 21.15 3.40 7.16
CA LEU A 214 21.77 4.13 6.04
C LEU A 214 21.89 5.62 6.35
N ALA A 215 20.84 6.21 6.91
CA ALA A 215 20.77 7.63 7.25
C ALA A 215 21.81 8.02 8.32
N SER A 216 22.06 7.16 9.31
CA SER A 216 23.07 7.42 10.34
C SER A 216 24.50 7.54 9.78
N GLN A 217 24.79 6.92 8.63
CA GLN A 217 26.12 7.03 8.00
C GLN A 217 26.42 8.45 7.48
N PHE A 218 25.38 9.24 7.24
CA PHE A 218 25.54 10.64 6.83
C PHE A 218 25.94 11.54 8.01
N ASP A 219 25.65 11.16 9.26
CA ASP A 219 26.04 11.94 10.44
C ASP A 219 27.57 11.93 10.65
N ASP A 220 28.21 10.78 10.39
CA ASP A 220 29.67 10.58 10.54
C ASP A 220 30.50 11.29 9.45
N SER A 221 29.84 11.70 8.37
CA SER A 221 30.48 12.27 7.18
C SER A 221 31.05 13.68 7.37
N ARG A 222 30.73 14.36 8.48
CA ARG A 222 31.20 15.72 8.81
C ARG A 222 32.73 15.87 8.85
N SER A 223 33.46 14.74 8.95
CA SER A 223 34.92 14.70 8.95
C SER A 223 35.57 14.63 7.56
N GLN A 224 34.78 14.51 6.48
CA GLN A 224 35.32 14.38 5.13
C GLN A 224 36.04 15.67 4.67
N LYS A 225 37.18 15.47 3.99
CA LYS A 225 37.90 16.53 3.26
C LYS A 225 37.68 16.31 1.77
N TRP A 226 37.44 17.39 1.03
CA TRP A 226 37.34 17.31 -0.43
C TRP A 226 38.67 16.96 -1.09
N SER A 227 38.59 16.20 -2.17
CA SER A 227 39.71 15.84 -3.05
C SER A 227 39.26 15.88 -4.51
N PRO A 228 40.12 16.20 -5.49
CA PRO A 228 39.78 16.15 -6.92
C PRO A 228 39.32 14.76 -7.40
N VAL A 229 39.73 13.72 -6.69
CA VAL A 229 39.36 12.31 -6.90
C VAL A 229 38.25 11.89 -5.93
N TRP A 230 37.43 12.83 -5.47
CA TRP A 230 36.28 12.51 -4.63
C TRP A 230 35.35 11.53 -5.38
N ILE A 231 34.98 10.47 -4.67
CA ILE A 231 34.07 9.43 -5.12
C ILE A 231 32.87 9.52 -4.17
N ASP A 232 31.68 9.57 -4.75
CA ASP A 232 30.44 9.56 -3.99
C ASP A 232 30.21 8.17 -3.39
N THR A 233 30.76 7.94 -2.20
CA THR A 233 30.60 6.67 -1.48
C THR A 233 29.19 6.47 -0.95
N PHE A 234 28.42 7.55 -0.79
CA PHE A 234 27.07 7.51 -0.22
C PHE A 234 25.96 7.60 -1.28
N GLY A 235 26.29 7.93 -2.53
CA GLY A 235 25.36 8.02 -3.65
C GLY A 235 24.35 6.88 -3.74
N PRO A 236 24.77 5.61 -3.68
CA PRO A 236 23.84 4.48 -3.67
C PRO A 236 22.86 4.50 -2.48
N ASN A 237 23.33 4.83 -1.28
CA ASN A 237 22.52 4.89 -0.06
C ASN A 237 21.56 6.08 -0.09
N ALA A 238 22.02 7.24 -0.57
CA ALA A 238 21.18 8.42 -0.77
C ALA A 238 20.03 8.11 -1.72
N LYS A 239 20.29 7.40 -2.82
CA LYS A 239 19.23 6.98 -3.76
C LYS A 239 18.19 6.09 -3.09
N VAL A 240 18.61 5.09 -2.29
CA VAL A 240 17.66 4.23 -1.54
C VAL A 240 16.81 5.08 -0.61
N LEU A 241 17.43 5.95 0.19
CA LEU A 241 16.71 6.78 1.15
C LEU A 241 15.73 7.74 0.48
N THR A 242 16.11 8.41 -0.61
CA THR A 242 15.22 9.31 -1.36
C THR A 242 14.05 8.54 -1.98
N LEU A 243 14.29 7.36 -2.56
CA LEU A 243 13.22 6.53 -3.13
C LEU A 243 12.24 6.08 -2.05
N VAL A 244 12.75 5.50 -0.96
CA VAL A 244 11.88 5.03 0.13
C VAL A 244 11.14 6.19 0.77
N ALA A 245 11.80 7.32 1.03
CA ALA A 245 11.16 8.50 1.59
C ALA A 245 10.03 8.99 0.68
N GLY A 246 10.23 9.05 -0.65
CA GLY A 246 9.17 9.44 -1.58
C GLY A 246 7.92 8.54 -1.55
N GLU A 247 8.05 7.28 -1.14
CA GLU A 247 6.90 6.37 -1.01
C GLU A 247 6.24 6.44 0.39
N ILE A 248 7.01 6.70 1.45
CA ILE A 248 6.52 6.56 2.85
C ILE A 248 6.38 7.87 3.64
N ASP A 249 6.83 9.02 3.13
CA ASP A 249 6.90 10.28 3.88
C ASP A 249 5.55 10.75 4.43
N GLU A 250 4.47 10.54 3.68
CA GLU A 250 3.11 10.87 4.13
C GLU A 250 2.67 10.06 5.36
N ARG A 251 3.23 8.86 5.55
CA ARG A 251 2.87 7.94 6.65
C ARG A 251 3.91 7.93 7.77
N TYR A 252 5.17 8.23 7.46
CA TYR A 252 6.29 8.15 8.38
C TYR A 252 7.11 9.44 8.39
N PRO A 253 6.84 10.35 9.34
CA PRO A 253 7.56 11.63 9.44
C PRO A 253 9.09 11.51 9.53
N ILE A 254 9.60 10.37 10.01
CA ILE A 254 11.04 10.08 10.07
C ILE A 254 11.70 10.04 8.69
N ALA A 255 10.94 9.80 7.62
CA ALA A 255 11.45 9.79 6.25
C ALA A 255 11.92 11.18 5.79
N GLY A 256 11.20 12.23 6.19
CA GLY A 256 11.62 13.62 5.98
C GLY A 256 13.00 13.93 6.58
N GLU A 257 13.32 13.36 7.76
CA GLU A 257 14.64 13.52 8.37
C GLU A 257 15.77 12.91 7.51
N TRP A 258 15.49 11.83 6.78
CA TRP A 258 16.49 11.22 5.90
C TRP A 258 16.81 12.12 4.71
N VAL A 259 15.78 12.70 4.09
CA VAL A 259 15.95 13.66 2.98
C VAL A 259 16.73 14.88 3.42
N GLU A 260 16.46 15.39 4.63
CA GLU A 260 17.21 16.49 5.22
C GLU A 260 18.69 16.12 5.41
N LYS A 261 18.99 14.95 5.99
CA LYS A 261 20.37 14.48 6.18
C LYS A 261 21.14 14.33 4.87
N ILE A 262 20.50 13.79 3.83
CA ILE A 262 21.09 13.67 2.50
C ILE A 262 21.41 15.06 1.92
N THR A 263 20.46 15.99 2.00
CA THR A 263 20.62 17.36 1.51
C THR A 263 21.77 18.07 2.24
N ASN A 264 21.80 17.98 3.58
CA ASN A 264 22.86 18.54 4.41
C ASN A 264 24.25 17.97 4.07
N TYR A 265 24.33 16.67 3.79
CA TYR A 265 25.57 16.04 3.35
C TYR A 265 26.06 16.59 2.01
N TYR A 266 25.20 16.63 0.99
CA TYR A 266 25.61 17.12 -0.32
C TYR A 266 25.90 18.62 -0.31
N ASP A 267 25.22 19.40 0.51
CA ASP A 267 25.55 20.81 0.76
C ASP A 267 26.97 20.96 1.31
N LEU A 268 27.36 20.13 2.29
CA LEU A 268 28.73 20.13 2.83
C LEU A 268 29.75 19.78 1.73
N ILE A 269 29.50 18.75 0.93
CA ILE A 269 30.39 18.34 -0.16
C ILE A 269 30.53 19.45 -1.20
N ALA A 270 29.43 20.09 -1.60
CA ALA A 270 29.43 21.21 -2.52
C ALA A 270 30.23 22.41 -1.98
N ILE A 271 30.07 22.73 -0.70
CA ILE A 271 30.83 23.80 -0.04
C ILE A 271 32.33 23.47 -0.01
N LEU A 272 32.71 22.24 0.33
CA LEU A 272 34.12 21.82 0.35
C LEU A 272 34.74 21.83 -1.06
N ALA A 273 34.02 21.36 -2.07
CA ALA A 273 34.44 21.40 -3.47
C ALA A 273 34.65 22.83 -3.96
N ARG A 274 33.71 23.72 -3.62
CA ARG A 274 33.79 25.15 -3.90
C ARG A 274 35.02 25.78 -3.26
N ASN A 275 35.25 25.56 -1.97
CA ASN A 275 36.40 26.13 -1.25
C ASN A 275 37.71 25.63 -1.84
N TRP A 276 37.81 24.33 -2.14
CA TRP A 276 38.96 23.77 -2.83
C TRP A 276 39.17 24.39 -4.22
N ALA A 277 38.11 24.59 -4.99
CA ALA A 277 38.19 25.19 -6.32
C ALA A 277 38.72 26.63 -6.27
N VAL A 278 38.33 27.41 -5.26
CA VAL A 278 38.85 28.76 -5.01
C VAL A 278 40.34 28.70 -4.65
N ASP A 279 40.73 27.82 -3.72
CA ASP A 279 42.12 27.67 -3.30
C ASP A 279 43.03 27.19 -4.45
N ALA A 280 42.55 26.23 -5.25
CA ALA A 280 43.26 25.75 -6.42
C ALA A 280 43.47 26.86 -7.45
N HIS A 281 42.45 27.71 -7.68
CA HIS A 281 42.57 28.85 -8.58
C HIS A 281 43.62 29.85 -8.07
N ASN A 282 43.53 30.23 -6.79
CA ASN A 282 44.44 31.21 -6.19
C ASN A 282 45.89 30.73 -6.13
N ASN A 283 46.12 29.44 -5.84
CA ASN A 283 47.47 28.92 -5.63
C ASN A 283 48.14 28.41 -6.92
N SER A 284 47.39 27.89 -7.87
CA SER A 284 47.95 27.26 -9.09
C SER A 284 47.64 28.00 -10.39
N GLY A 285 46.73 28.98 -10.37
CA GLY A 285 46.20 29.62 -11.58
C GLY A 285 45.36 28.69 -12.46
N SER A 286 45.10 27.45 -12.04
CA SER A 286 44.41 26.43 -12.84
C SER A 286 42.88 26.59 -12.79
N THR A 287 42.35 27.52 -13.58
CA THR A 287 40.89 27.71 -13.73
C THR A 287 40.17 26.44 -14.22
N GLY A 288 40.87 25.58 -14.98
CA GLY A 288 40.30 24.32 -15.49
C GLY A 288 39.94 23.33 -14.38
N ALA A 289 40.83 23.14 -13.39
CA ALA A 289 40.58 22.23 -12.28
C ALA A 289 39.45 22.71 -11.37
N SER A 290 39.37 24.04 -11.14
CA SER A 290 38.31 24.68 -10.37
C SER A 290 36.93 24.51 -11.02
N ILE A 291 36.84 24.73 -12.35
CA ILE A 291 35.58 24.53 -13.10
C ILE A 291 35.13 23.08 -13.01
N GLU A 292 36.05 22.12 -13.16
CA GLU A 292 35.70 20.71 -13.14
C GLU A 292 35.23 20.24 -11.75
N ALA A 293 35.84 20.73 -10.68
CA ALA A 293 35.38 20.44 -9.32
C ALA A 293 33.95 20.95 -9.07
N ILE A 294 33.63 22.18 -9.48
CA ILE A 294 32.27 22.74 -9.34
C ILE A 294 31.27 22.00 -10.22
N ARG A 295 31.64 21.65 -11.46
CA ARG A 295 30.77 20.88 -12.35
C ARG A 295 30.40 19.53 -11.76
N LYS A 296 31.36 18.81 -11.16
CA LYS A 296 31.11 17.51 -10.52
C LYS A 296 30.05 17.58 -9.42
N VAL A 297 30.02 18.65 -8.63
CA VAL A 297 29.04 18.79 -7.52
C VAL A 297 27.73 19.45 -7.93
N SER A 298 27.66 20.09 -9.10
CA SER A 298 26.47 20.82 -9.56
C SER A 298 25.27 19.92 -9.90
N GLY A 299 25.49 18.61 -10.06
CA GLY A 299 24.43 17.62 -10.29
C GLY A 299 23.96 16.86 -9.04
N LEU A 300 24.49 17.21 -7.86
CA LEU A 300 24.11 16.58 -6.59
C LEU A 300 22.82 17.21 -6.04
N PRO A 301 22.02 16.49 -5.23
CA PRO A 301 20.80 17.02 -4.64
C PRO A 301 21.15 17.93 -3.45
N VAL A 302 21.60 19.15 -3.78
CA VAL A 302 21.93 20.22 -2.85
C VAL A 302 20.73 21.14 -2.62
N SER A 303 20.72 21.88 -1.51
CA SER A 303 19.73 22.92 -1.26
C SER A 303 19.76 24.00 -2.33
N SER A 304 18.61 24.65 -2.54
CA SER A 304 18.46 25.71 -3.55
C SER A 304 19.44 26.88 -3.34
N ALA A 305 19.78 27.19 -2.09
CA ALA A 305 20.76 28.20 -1.73
C ALA A 305 22.18 27.82 -2.18
N VAL A 306 22.61 26.58 -1.95
CA VAL A 306 23.92 26.08 -2.36
C VAL A 306 23.99 25.95 -3.89
N ALA A 307 22.95 25.42 -4.54
CA ALA A 307 22.85 25.33 -6.00
C ALA A 307 23.04 26.69 -6.67
N LYS A 308 22.34 27.72 -6.17
CA LYS A 308 22.45 29.09 -6.70
C LYS A 308 23.88 29.61 -6.61
N LYS A 309 24.53 29.42 -5.45
CA LYS A 309 25.91 29.88 -5.24
C LYS A 309 26.92 29.16 -6.13
N LEU A 310 26.78 27.84 -6.29
CA LEU A 310 27.61 27.07 -7.22
C LEU A 310 27.46 27.57 -8.67
N ALA A 311 26.23 27.90 -9.10
CA ALA A 311 25.98 28.43 -10.43
C ALA A 311 26.63 29.82 -10.64
N GLU A 312 26.55 30.72 -9.65
CA GLU A 312 27.19 32.04 -9.67
C GLU A 312 28.73 31.93 -9.76
N ASP A 313 29.33 31.04 -8.96
CA ASP A 313 30.77 30.80 -8.98
C ASP A 313 31.23 30.17 -10.31
N LEU A 314 30.47 29.22 -10.85
CA LEU A 314 30.75 28.59 -12.14
C LEU A 314 30.69 29.62 -13.28
N ALA A 315 29.69 30.50 -13.27
CA ALA A 315 29.58 31.59 -14.24
C ALA A 315 30.78 32.55 -14.16
N THR A 316 31.23 32.85 -12.95
CA THR A 316 32.39 33.72 -12.69
C THR A 316 33.69 33.10 -13.22
N LEU A 317 33.97 31.83 -12.90
CA LEU A 317 35.15 31.11 -13.39
C LEU A 317 35.16 30.97 -14.91
N ASN A 318 34.00 30.75 -15.53
CA ASN A 318 33.89 30.68 -17.00
C ASN A 318 34.22 32.02 -17.66
N LYS A 319 33.75 33.15 -17.11
CA LYS A 319 34.12 34.49 -17.60
C LYS A 319 35.63 34.75 -17.49
N MET A 320 36.25 34.31 -16.40
CA MET A 320 37.71 34.40 -16.23
C MET A 320 38.45 33.57 -17.28
N ARG A 321 37.97 32.36 -17.60
CA ARG A 321 38.56 31.46 -18.60
C ARG A 321 38.51 32.03 -20.02
N THR A 322 37.42 32.69 -20.41
CA THR A 322 37.24 33.21 -21.77
C THR A 322 37.98 34.52 -22.04
N GLY A 323 38.65 35.11 -21.05
CA GLY A 323 39.41 36.36 -21.20
C GLY A 323 38.55 37.59 -21.50
N THR A 324 37.23 37.44 -21.55
CA THR A 324 36.26 38.50 -21.87
C THR A 324 36.04 39.51 -20.73
N GLY A 325 36.81 39.43 -19.64
CA GLY A 325 36.60 40.22 -18.43
C GLY A 325 37.79 41.03 -17.90
N LEU A 326 38.96 41.02 -18.56
CA LEU A 326 40.11 41.83 -18.16
C LEU A 326 40.46 42.88 -19.23
N ALA A 327 39.47 43.69 -19.63
CA ALA A 327 39.80 45.05 -20.02
C ALA A 327 40.19 45.79 -18.74
N ALA A 328 41.40 46.34 -18.71
CA ALA A 328 42.02 47.02 -17.58
C ALA A 328 41.03 47.94 -16.85
N SER A 329 40.97 47.79 -15.52
CA SER A 329 40.25 48.69 -14.61
C SER A 329 40.81 50.12 -14.70
N PRO A 330 40.01 51.14 -15.05
CA PRO A 330 40.19 52.48 -14.54
C PRO A 330 39.39 52.61 -13.24
N GLN A 331 40.03 53.18 -12.22
CA GLN A 331 39.38 53.49 -10.96
C GLN A 331 38.07 54.27 -11.13
N ALA A 332 37.11 53.91 -10.28
CA ALA A 332 35.99 54.72 -9.82
C ALA A 332 34.96 55.18 -10.86
N GLU A 333 33.91 54.36 -11.06
CA GLU A 333 32.56 54.92 -11.17
C GLU A 333 31.51 53.91 -10.69
N ARG A 334 30.68 54.34 -9.73
CA ARG A 334 29.50 53.61 -9.26
C ARG A 334 28.51 53.55 -10.42
N VAL A 335 28.30 52.36 -10.99
CA VAL A 335 27.17 52.11 -11.90
C VAL A 335 26.20 51.13 -11.24
N THR A 336 24.97 51.58 -11.08
CA THR A 336 23.80 50.82 -10.68
C THR A 336 23.46 49.78 -11.75
N LEU A 337 23.63 48.50 -11.43
CA LEU A 337 23.12 47.39 -12.24
C LEU A 337 21.60 47.29 -12.08
N SER A 338 20.85 47.47 -13.17
CA SER A 338 19.41 47.27 -13.18
C SER A 338 19.07 45.77 -13.27
N ASN A 339 18.06 45.35 -12.52
CA ASN A 339 17.59 43.96 -12.36
C ASN A 339 17.06 43.29 -13.66
N SER A 340 17.17 43.94 -14.81
CA SER A 340 16.47 43.54 -16.04
C SER A 340 17.20 42.46 -16.85
N CYS A 341 18.51 42.25 -16.65
CA CYS A 341 19.27 41.23 -17.40
C CYS A 341 19.27 39.84 -16.76
N LEU A 342 19.05 39.74 -15.45
CA LEU A 342 18.97 38.44 -14.74
C LEU A 342 17.67 37.69 -15.01
N ALA A 343 16.57 38.41 -15.26
CA ALA A 343 15.28 37.80 -15.60
C ALA A 343 15.30 37.09 -16.97
N ALA A 344 16.04 37.60 -17.95
CA ALA A 344 16.05 37.05 -19.31
C ALA A 344 16.74 35.68 -19.45
N ILE A 345 17.60 35.31 -18.50
CA ILE A 345 18.37 34.04 -18.54
C ILE A 345 17.75 32.97 -17.63
N LEU A 346 17.12 33.37 -16.52
CA LEU A 346 16.55 32.42 -15.55
C LEU A 346 15.18 31.88 -15.97
N ILE A 347 14.36 32.66 -16.67
CA ILE A 347 13.02 32.25 -17.14
C ILE A 347 13.05 31.01 -18.06
N PRO A 348 13.93 30.89 -19.08
CA PRO A 348 13.94 29.70 -19.93
C PRO A 348 14.44 28.44 -19.22
N ILE A 349 15.38 28.56 -18.27
CA ILE A 349 15.90 27.40 -17.51
C ILE A 349 14.83 26.88 -16.54
N PHE A 350 14.14 27.79 -15.85
CA PHE A 350 13.04 27.42 -14.94
C PHE A 350 11.87 26.80 -15.70
N SER A 351 11.57 27.27 -16.92
CA SER A 351 10.51 26.70 -17.77
C SER A 351 10.83 25.27 -18.24
N VAL A 352 12.10 24.95 -18.52
CA VAL A 352 12.52 23.59 -18.91
C VAL A 352 12.45 22.62 -17.72
N ILE A 353 12.80 23.08 -16.51
CA ILE A 353 12.72 22.26 -15.29
C ILE A 353 11.26 22.00 -14.90
N VAL A 354 10.40 23.03 -14.93
CA VAL A 354 8.97 22.88 -14.66
C VAL A 354 8.30 21.99 -15.72
N ALA A 355 8.67 22.11 -17.00
CA ALA A 355 8.17 21.21 -18.05
C ALA A 355 8.64 19.76 -17.84
N ALA A 356 9.89 19.52 -17.42
CA ALA A 356 10.37 18.18 -17.11
C ALA A 356 9.66 17.56 -15.90
N ILE A 357 9.36 18.36 -14.87
CA ILE A 357 8.59 17.93 -13.69
C ILE A 357 7.14 17.62 -14.07
N LEU A 358 6.49 18.46 -14.88
CA LEU A 358 5.11 18.24 -15.35
C LEU A 358 4.99 17.05 -16.32
N ILE A 359 6.05 16.73 -17.07
CA ILE A 359 6.11 15.51 -17.91
C ILE A 359 6.32 14.26 -17.04
N SER A 360 7.06 14.37 -15.93
CA SER A 360 7.24 13.26 -14.98
C SER A 360 5.99 12.98 -14.12
N SER A 361 5.17 13.99 -13.84
CA SER A 361 3.94 13.83 -13.04
C SER A 361 2.74 13.31 -13.84
N ASN A 362 2.87 13.10 -15.15
CA ASN A 362 1.82 12.57 -16.03
C ASN A 362 2.04 11.09 -16.44
N TRP A 363 2.74 10.34 -15.58
CA TRP A 363 3.08 8.92 -15.78
C TRP A 363 1.87 7.97 -15.83
N SER A 364 0.68 8.41 -15.42
CA SER A 364 -0.56 7.61 -15.52
C SER A 364 -1.01 7.32 -16.96
N SER A 365 -0.46 8.03 -17.96
CA SER A 365 -0.80 7.85 -19.39
C SER A 365 0.06 6.81 -20.14
N TRP A 366 1.08 6.23 -19.50
CA TRP A 366 2.01 5.28 -20.12
C TRP A 366 1.75 3.80 -19.81
N PHE A 367 0.76 3.49 -18.97
CA PHE A 367 0.23 2.14 -18.90
C PHE A 367 -0.69 1.93 -20.11
N PRO A 368 -0.45 0.92 -20.96
CA PRO A 368 -1.41 0.58 -22.01
C PRO A 368 -2.76 0.25 -21.35
N PRO A 369 -3.89 0.64 -21.95
CA PRO A 369 -5.19 0.11 -21.52
C PRO A 369 -5.08 -1.42 -21.56
N SER A 370 -5.48 -2.05 -20.46
CA SER A 370 -5.66 -3.50 -20.27
C SER A 370 -5.44 -4.30 -21.55
N ALA A 371 -4.27 -4.92 -21.66
CA ALA A 371 -3.94 -5.77 -22.79
C ALA A 371 -5.09 -6.74 -23.05
N GLU A 372 -5.71 -6.62 -24.24
CA GLU A 372 -6.46 -7.73 -24.81
C GLU A 372 -5.56 -8.97 -24.75
N PRO A 373 -6.12 -10.17 -24.47
CA PRO A 373 -5.32 -11.37 -24.33
C PRO A 373 -4.50 -11.59 -25.60
N TYR A 374 -3.19 -11.45 -25.44
CA TYR A 374 -2.19 -11.68 -26.47
C TYR A 374 -2.30 -13.14 -26.92
N GLN A 375 -2.88 -13.40 -28.11
CA GLN A 375 -2.84 -14.71 -28.76
C GLN A 375 -1.48 -14.97 -29.40
N GLY A 376 -0.42 -14.84 -28.61
CA GLY A 376 0.91 -15.30 -28.97
C GLY A 376 0.99 -16.80 -28.75
N GLU A 377 1.32 -17.53 -29.82
CA GLU A 377 1.58 -18.98 -29.84
C GLU A 377 2.83 -19.31 -29.01
N TYR A 378 2.71 -19.22 -27.68
CA TYR A 378 3.67 -19.79 -26.75
C TYR A 378 3.33 -21.25 -26.58
N ALA A 379 4.29 -22.13 -26.83
CA ALA A 379 4.20 -23.53 -26.47
C ALA A 379 3.76 -23.62 -25.00
N THR A 380 2.55 -24.13 -24.78
CA THR A 380 1.98 -24.36 -23.46
C THR A 380 2.99 -25.17 -22.63
N PRO A 381 3.45 -24.70 -21.46
CA PRO A 381 4.08 -25.60 -20.50
C PRO A 381 3.08 -26.72 -20.19
N PRO A 382 3.55 -27.97 -20.01
CA PRO A 382 2.65 -29.06 -19.66
C PRO A 382 1.86 -28.69 -18.41
N PRO A 383 0.56 -29.02 -18.34
CA PRO A 383 -0.25 -28.71 -17.17
C PRO A 383 0.43 -29.28 -15.92
N PRO A 384 0.45 -28.54 -14.80
CA PRO A 384 0.91 -29.08 -13.53
C PRO A 384 0.10 -30.34 -13.23
N LYS A 385 0.81 -31.44 -12.92
CA LYS A 385 0.17 -32.68 -12.50
C LYS A 385 -0.70 -32.35 -11.29
N SER A 386 -2.02 -32.58 -11.38
CA SER A 386 -2.89 -32.49 -10.21
C SER A 386 -2.44 -33.56 -9.21
N TYR A 387 -1.87 -33.15 -8.08
CA TYR A 387 -1.34 -34.06 -7.06
C TYR A 387 -2.42 -34.74 -6.20
N TYR A 388 -3.70 -34.49 -6.46
CA TYR A 388 -4.82 -35.15 -5.81
C TYR A 388 -5.43 -36.21 -6.74
N SER A 389 -4.90 -37.44 -6.74
CA SER A 389 -5.63 -38.61 -7.26
C SER A 389 -6.33 -39.34 -6.13
N ASN A 390 -7.66 -39.20 -6.09
CA ASN A 390 -8.57 -40.02 -5.29
C ASN A 390 -8.96 -41.27 -6.10
N ASP A 391 -8.13 -42.30 -6.13
CA ASP A 391 -8.51 -43.60 -6.68
C ASP A 391 -9.31 -44.41 -5.64
N GLY A 392 -10.61 -44.16 -5.58
CA GLY A 392 -11.59 -45.05 -4.97
C GLY A 392 -12.08 -46.12 -5.98
N PRO A 393 -12.53 -47.30 -5.53
CA PRO A 393 -12.90 -48.42 -6.39
C PRO A 393 -14.17 -48.16 -7.24
N PRO A 394 -14.31 -48.81 -8.41
CA PRO A 394 -15.31 -48.44 -9.42
C PRO A 394 -16.74 -48.86 -9.05
N VAL A 395 -17.67 -47.91 -9.16
CA VAL A 395 -19.13 -48.12 -9.05
C VAL A 395 -19.68 -48.60 -10.42
N PRO A 396 -20.58 -49.60 -10.46
CA PRO A 396 -21.08 -50.18 -11.71
C PRO A 396 -22.08 -49.29 -12.48
N ALA A 397 -22.01 -49.43 -13.80
CA ALA A 397 -22.69 -48.62 -14.81
C ALA A 397 -24.24 -48.71 -14.77
N LYS A 398 -24.88 -47.56 -14.96
CA LYS A 398 -26.34 -47.39 -15.09
C LYS A 398 -26.80 -47.60 -16.54
N PRO A 399 -27.98 -48.19 -16.82
CA PRO A 399 -28.39 -48.56 -18.17
C PRO A 399 -28.92 -47.37 -18.99
N LYS A 400 -28.60 -47.36 -20.29
CA LYS A 400 -29.13 -46.46 -21.33
C LYS A 400 -30.64 -46.62 -21.48
N GLY A 401 -31.39 -45.55 -21.21
CA GLY A 401 -32.82 -45.42 -21.48
C GLY A 401 -33.09 -44.75 -22.83
N SER A 402 -33.98 -45.39 -23.60
CA SER A 402 -34.47 -45.09 -24.94
C SER A 402 -35.01 -43.66 -25.14
N SER A 403 -34.61 -43.03 -26.25
CA SER A 403 -35.22 -41.80 -26.78
C SER A 403 -36.49 -42.13 -27.58
N LEU A 404 -37.56 -41.37 -27.35
CA LEU A 404 -38.78 -41.34 -28.17
C LEU A 404 -38.79 -40.06 -29.03
N PRO A 405 -39.42 -40.08 -30.22
CA PRO A 405 -39.42 -38.96 -31.14
C PRO A 405 -40.34 -37.82 -30.67
N ARG A 406 -39.79 -36.61 -30.62
CA ARG A 406 -40.45 -35.36 -30.24
C ARG A 406 -41.30 -34.86 -31.40
N VAL A 407 -42.62 -34.84 -31.20
CA VAL A 407 -43.59 -34.21 -32.10
C VAL A 407 -43.46 -32.68 -31.96
N GLU A 408 -43.00 -32.00 -33.01
CA GLU A 408 -42.97 -30.55 -33.10
C GLU A 408 -44.40 -30.01 -33.29
N LYS A 409 -44.84 -29.18 -32.33
CA LYS A 409 -46.08 -28.39 -32.44
C LYS A 409 -45.78 -27.07 -33.19
N PRO A 410 -46.77 -26.52 -33.92
CA PRO A 410 -46.57 -25.34 -34.76
C PRO A 410 -46.28 -24.10 -33.91
N VAL A 411 -45.26 -23.35 -34.32
CA VAL A 411 -44.86 -22.07 -33.74
C VAL A 411 -45.95 -21.03 -34.05
N ILE A 412 -46.75 -20.70 -33.04
CA ILE A 412 -47.60 -19.52 -33.04
C ILE A 412 -46.69 -18.33 -32.73
N LYS A 413 -46.59 -17.37 -33.65
CA LYS A 413 -45.96 -16.07 -33.40
C LYS A 413 -46.79 -15.33 -32.35
N THR A 414 -46.36 -15.42 -31.09
CA THR A 414 -46.85 -14.59 -30.00
C THR A 414 -46.35 -13.16 -30.23
N GLU A 415 -47.28 -12.27 -30.49
CA GLU A 415 -47.11 -10.82 -30.46
C GLU A 415 -46.54 -10.44 -29.09
N GLN A 416 -45.33 -9.87 -29.08
CA GLN A 416 -44.63 -9.48 -27.85
C GLN A 416 -45.42 -8.36 -27.15
N GLU A 417 -46.15 -8.72 -26.10
CA GLU A 417 -46.60 -7.75 -25.10
C GLU A 417 -45.38 -7.00 -24.57
N GLN A 418 -45.40 -5.68 -24.67
CA GLN A 418 -44.41 -4.83 -24.01
C GLN A 418 -44.35 -5.22 -22.53
N PRO A 419 -43.15 -5.53 -21.99
CA PRO A 419 -43.02 -5.92 -20.60
C PRO A 419 -43.56 -4.79 -19.73
N LYS A 420 -44.59 -5.12 -18.93
CA LYS A 420 -45.15 -4.24 -17.92
C LYS A 420 -43.99 -3.71 -17.06
N PRO A 421 -43.86 -2.38 -16.87
CA PRO A 421 -42.75 -1.83 -16.11
C PRO A 421 -42.68 -2.52 -14.74
N PRO A 422 -41.46 -2.84 -14.26
CA PRO A 422 -41.29 -3.51 -12.97
C PRO A 422 -41.97 -2.67 -11.88
N PRO A 423 -42.58 -3.33 -10.87
CA PRO A 423 -43.18 -2.62 -9.76
C PRO A 423 -42.15 -1.67 -9.12
N PRO A 424 -42.55 -0.48 -8.66
CA PRO A 424 -41.66 0.44 -7.96
C PRO A 424 -40.97 -0.28 -6.80
N ARG A 425 -39.64 -0.20 -6.74
CA ARG A 425 -38.87 -0.78 -5.64
C ARG A 425 -39.08 0.03 -4.36
N GLU A 426 -39.08 -0.63 -3.21
CA GLU A 426 -39.13 0.05 -1.93
C GLU A 426 -37.80 0.76 -1.64
N PRO A 427 -37.81 2.00 -1.10
CA PRO A 427 -36.59 2.72 -0.78
C PRO A 427 -35.71 2.00 0.25
N VAL A 428 -34.44 1.81 -0.08
CA VAL A 428 -33.42 1.25 0.82
C VAL A 428 -32.75 2.37 1.63
N ALA A 429 -32.53 2.14 2.93
CA ALA A 429 -31.77 3.03 3.81
C ALA A 429 -30.80 2.22 4.68
N LEU A 430 -29.64 2.78 4.99
CA LEU A 430 -28.67 2.17 5.92
C LEU A 430 -28.97 2.56 7.38
N PRO A 431 -28.47 1.80 8.37
CA PRO A 431 -28.43 2.26 9.76
C PRO A 431 -27.73 3.62 9.89
N ASN A 432 -28.15 4.44 10.85
CA ASN A 432 -27.47 5.70 11.16
C ASN A 432 -26.04 5.43 11.64
N ASP A 433 -25.11 6.30 11.29
CA ASP A 433 -23.67 6.16 11.59
C ASP A 433 -23.00 4.94 10.94
N SER A 434 -23.57 4.42 9.85
CA SER A 434 -22.88 3.38 9.08
C SER A 434 -21.71 3.96 8.30
N ASP A 435 -20.51 3.39 8.46
CA ASP A 435 -19.41 3.64 7.54
C ASP A 435 -19.77 3.07 6.16
N ILE A 436 -19.81 3.96 5.16
CA ILE A 436 -20.09 3.62 3.76
C ILE A 436 -18.83 2.99 3.12
N VAL A 437 -17.66 3.52 3.47
CA VAL A 437 -16.34 3.02 3.07
C VAL A 437 -15.51 2.86 4.32
N THR A 438 -14.73 1.78 4.41
CA THR A 438 -13.80 1.57 5.52
C THR A 438 -12.87 2.78 5.67
N PRO A 439 -12.81 3.39 6.86
CA PRO A 439 -11.84 4.44 7.18
C PRO A 439 -10.41 4.05 6.77
N ARG A 440 -9.71 4.90 6.01
CA ARG A 440 -8.28 4.73 5.64
C ARG A 440 -7.41 5.84 6.20
N GLY A 441 -6.11 5.65 6.37
CA GLY A 441 -5.12 6.66 6.75
C GLY A 441 -5.14 7.11 8.22
N PRO A 442 -4.40 8.19 8.56
CA PRO A 442 -4.00 8.48 9.94
C PRO A 442 -5.20 8.69 10.88
N VAL A 443 -5.02 8.25 12.12
CA VAL A 443 -6.04 8.24 13.17
C VAL A 443 -5.72 9.33 14.19
N GLY A 444 -6.70 10.19 14.48
CA GLY A 444 -6.58 11.23 15.51
C GLY A 444 -7.59 11.10 16.64
N ARG A 445 -7.79 12.18 17.38
CA ARG A 445 -8.80 12.37 18.43
C ARG A 445 -9.88 13.38 18.02
N GLY A 446 -9.70 14.03 16.87
CA GLY A 446 -10.67 14.97 16.32
C GLY A 446 -12.04 14.33 16.10
N THR A 447 -13.10 15.13 16.26
CA THR A 447 -14.49 14.67 16.14
C THR A 447 -15.34 15.67 15.36
N LEU A 448 -16.15 15.17 14.42
CA LEU A 448 -17.15 15.95 13.66
C LEU A 448 -18.53 15.36 13.91
N THR A 449 -19.39 16.15 14.56
CA THR A 449 -20.82 15.84 14.71
C THR A 449 -21.60 16.45 13.55
N ILE A 450 -22.51 15.68 12.97
CA ILE A 450 -23.28 16.08 11.80
C ILE A 450 -24.76 15.87 12.09
N GLU A 451 -25.57 16.91 11.92
CA GLU A 451 -27.01 16.85 12.17
C GLU A 451 -27.78 16.92 10.85
N ASN A 452 -28.48 15.84 10.52
CA ASN A 452 -29.36 15.79 9.36
C ASN A 452 -30.81 16.12 9.75
N GLY A 453 -31.17 17.39 9.71
CA GLY A 453 -32.55 17.87 9.94
C GLY A 453 -33.44 17.87 8.69
N ASP A 454 -32.97 17.35 7.56
CA ASP A 454 -33.73 17.24 6.31
C ASP A 454 -34.67 16.01 6.35
N ASP A 455 -35.61 15.91 5.39
CA ASP A 455 -36.51 14.77 5.26
C ASP A 455 -35.94 13.63 4.40
N ARG A 456 -34.69 13.80 3.93
CA ARG A 456 -33.90 12.84 3.15
C ARG A 456 -32.72 12.30 3.94
N ASP A 457 -32.25 11.13 3.57
CA ASP A 457 -31.02 10.57 4.14
C ASP A 457 -29.80 11.27 3.54
N ALA A 458 -28.66 11.21 4.24
CA ALA A 458 -27.42 11.85 3.84
C ALA A 458 -26.25 10.86 3.89
N ALA A 459 -25.37 10.97 2.91
CA ALA A 459 -24.06 10.35 2.86
C ALA A 459 -23.02 11.48 2.94
N VAL A 460 -22.22 11.51 4.00
CA VAL A 460 -21.30 12.60 4.30
C VAL A 460 -19.86 12.14 4.22
N LYS A 461 -19.12 12.74 3.29
CA LYS A 461 -17.71 12.45 3.03
C LYS A 461 -16.85 13.56 3.60
N LEU A 462 -15.93 13.20 4.50
CA LEU A 462 -14.89 14.06 5.02
C LEU A 462 -13.60 13.76 4.26
N ALA A 463 -13.08 14.74 3.54
CA ALA A 463 -11.90 14.60 2.68
C ALA A 463 -10.83 15.64 3.06
N PRO A 464 -9.56 15.25 3.23
CA PRO A 464 -8.44 16.16 3.38
C PRO A 464 -8.30 17.05 2.15
N ILE A 465 -7.74 18.24 2.35
CA ILE A 465 -7.49 19.19 1.25
C ILE A 465 -6.24 18.82 0.47
N ASP A 466 -5.22 18.31 1.17
CA ASP A 466 -3.93 17.83 0.67
C ASP A 466 -4.00 16.46 0.00
N GLY A 467 -5.15 15.78 0.04
CA GLY A 467 -5.33 14.42 -0.47
C GLY A 467 -5.17 13.36 0.62
N GLY A 468 -5.49 12.09 0.31
CA GLY A 468 -5.37 10.98 1.27
C GLY A 468 -6.68 10.50 1.89
N SER A 469 -6.64 10.14 3.18
CA SER A 469 -7.69 9.47 3.97
C SER A 469 -9.09 10.03 3.77
N ARG A 470 -10.05 9.22 3.31
CA ARG A 470 -11.47 9.61 3.23
C ARG A 470 -12.25 8.92 4.36
N ARG A 471 -13.14 9.66 5.02
CA ARG A 471 -14.18 9.09 5.90
C ARG A 471 -15.52 9.30 5.23
N TYR A 472 -16.37 8.28 5.20
CA TYR A 472 -17.67 8.36 4.54
C TYR A 472 -18.74 7.71 5.40
N VAL A 473 -19.67 8.50 5.94
CA VAL A 473 -20.70 8.02 6.87
C VAL A 473 -22.11 8.26 6.36
N TYR A 474 -23.02 7.36 6.71
CA TYR A 474 -24.45 7.46 6.42
C TYR A 474 -25.23 8.02 7.62
N ILE A 475 -26.04 9.04 7.38
CA ILE A 475 -26.84 9.71 8.41
C ILE A 475 -28.29 9.73 7.95
N ARG A 476 -29.16 9.11 8.75
CA ARG A 476 -30.58 9.02 8.41
C ARG A 476 -31.26 10.38 8.55
N LYS A 477 -32.35 10.57 7.81
CA LYS A 477 -33.23 11.74 7.93
C LYS A 477 -33.64 11.97 9.39
N GLY A 478 -33.59 13.23 9.82
CA GLY A 478 -33.93 13.65 11.19
C GLY A 478 -32.98 13.15 12.29
N MET A 479 -31.84 12.54 11.95
CA MET A 479 -30.88 11.97 12.90
C MET A 479 -29.57 12.76 12.89
N SER A 480 -28.78 12.57 13.95
CA SER A 480 -27.42 13.06 14.03
C SER A 480 -26.44 11.91 13.94
N GLY A 481 -25.28 12.15 13.36
CA GLY A 481 -24.19 11.20 13.29
C GLY A 481 -22.84 11.80 13.69
N GLN A 482 -21.83 10.95 13.82
CA GLN A 482 -20.50 11.38 14.26
C GLN A 482 -19.38 10.67 13.49
N ILE A 483 -18.47 11.46 12.93
CA ILE A 483 -17.16 10.98 12.45
C ILE A 483 -16.17 11.23 13.57
N SER A 484 -15.65 10.15 14.15
CA SER A 484 -14.63 10.21 15.20
C SER A 484 -13.26 9.82 14.66
N ARG A 485 -12.24 10.04 15.50
CA ARG A 485 -10.86 9.68 15.22
C ARG A 485 -10.25 10.36 13.99
N ILE A 486 -10.57 11.64 13.82
CA ILE A 486 -10.08 12.46 12.71
C ILE A 486 -8.67 12.96 13.05
N ALA A 487 -7.69 12.66 12.20
CA ALA A 487 -6.32 13.15 12.34
C ALA A 487 -6.24 14.67 12.18
N SER A 488 -5.18 15.27 12.73
CA SER A 488 -4.92 16.70 12.54
C SER A 488 -4.75 17.04 11.05
N GLY A 489 -5.31 18.15 10.61
CA GLY A 489 -5.29 18.56 9.20
C GLY A 489 -6.47 19.46 8.82
N ASN A 490 -6.45 19.95 7.58
CA ASN A 490 -7.57 20.70 7.01
C ASN A 490 -8.43 19.79 6.15
N TYR A 491 -9.74 19.84 6.39
CA TYR A 491 -10.71 18.97 5.72
C TYR A 491 -11.84 19.77 5.10
N ARG A 492 -12.43 19.20 4.04
CA ARG A 492 -13.69 19.61 3.44
C ARG A 492 -14.75 18.55 3.70
N VAL A 493 -15.99 19.03 3.87
CA VAL A 493 -17.17 18.17 4.04
C VAL A 493 -18.00 18.23 2.76
N LEU A 494 -18.16 17.07 2.15
CA LEU A 494 -18.96 16.82 0.97
C LEU A 494 -20.23 16.08 1.40
N VAL A 495 -21.40 16.52 0.94
CA VAL A 495 -22.69 15.93 1.32
C VAL A 495 -23.47 15.51 0.09
N ARG A 496 -23.92 14.26 0.10
CA ARG A 496 -24.85 13.70 -0.88
C ARG A 496 -26.13 13.36 -0.14
N MET A 497 -27.27 13.92 -0.54
CA MET A 497 -28.57 13.66 0.09
C MET A 497 -29.52 13.03 -0.91
N GLY A 498 -30.41 12.17 -0.43
CA GLY A 498 -31.44 11.57 -1.27
C GLY A 498 -32.24 10.49 -0.56
N ILE A 499 -32.94 9.71 -1.37
CA ILE A 499 -33.77 8.58 -0.93
C ILE A 499 -33.32 7.36 -1.74
N ASP A 500 -33.41 6.18 -1.13
CA ASP A 500 -33.17 4.90 -1.79
C ASP A 500 -31.68 4.68 -2.16
N TRP A 501 -30.87 4.43 -1.12
CA TRP A 501 -29.42 4.26 -1.21
C TRP A 501 -29.04 3.02 -2.02
N ASP A 502 -28.19 3.21 -3.02
CA ASP A 502 -27.57 2.17 -3.82
C ASP A 502 -26.12 1.95 -3.35
N ARG A 503 -25.91 0.89 -2.56
CA ARG A 503 -24.60 0.54 -2.00
C ARG A 503 -23.57 0.19 -3.08
N ALA A 504 -23.99 -0.33 -4.23
CA ALA A 504 -23.07 -0.72 -5.29
C ALA A 504 -22.51 0.50 -6.04
N ASN A 505 -23.32 1.55 -6.20
CA ASN A 505 -22.94 2.76 -6.92
C ASN A 505 -22.67 3.97 -6.00
N LEU A 506 -22.73 3.76 -4.68
CA LEU A 506 -22.52 4.77 -3.63
C LEU A 506 -23.35 6.05 -3.83
N LYS A 507 -24.61 5.91 -4.26
CA LYS A 507 -25.48 7.05 -4.61
C LYS A 507 -26.93 6.83 -4.23
N PHE A 508 -27.72 7.90 -4.21
CA PHE A 508 -29.16 7.80 -4.03
C PHE A 508 -29.85 7.67 -5.38
N LEU A 509 -30.87 6.82 -5.49
CA LEU A 509 -31.60 6.67 -6.75
C LEU A 509 -32.75 7.66 -6.91
N GLN A 510 -33.13 8.37 -5.86
CA GLN A 510 -34.25 9.29 -5.85
C GLN A 510 -33.90 10.60 -5.15
N ASN A 511 -34.31 11.73 -5.74
CA ASN A 511 -34.13 13.08 -5.20
C ASN A 511 -32.70 13.40 -4.73
N GLU A 512 -31.73 12.91 -5.50
CA GLU A 512 -30.31 13.10 -5.21
C GLU A 512 -29.91 14.58 -5.35
N SER A 513 -29.14 15.05 -4.38
CA SER A 513 -28.47 16.36 -4.44
C SER A 513 -27.08 16.26 -3.84
N LEU A 514 -26.12 16.93 -4.48
CA LEU A 514 -24.75 17.02 -4.02
C LEU A 514 -24.43 18.45 -3.61
N SER A 515 -23.74 18.60 -2.49
CA SER A 515 -23.31 19.89 -1.98
C SER A 515 -21.98 19.78 -1.23
N LYS A 516 -21.30 20.91 -1.06
CA LYS A 516 -20.06 21.00 -0.27
C LYS A 516 -20.11 22.16 0.69
N PHE A 517 -19.58 22.00 1.89
CA PHE A 517 -19.42 23.11 2.81
C PHE A 517 -18.34 24.07 2.28
N LEU A 518 -18.62 25.37 2.32
CA LEU A 518 -17.64 26.40 1.94
C LEU A 518 -16.50 26.54 2.94
N HIS A 519 -16.75 26.18 4.21
CA HIS A 519 -15.76 26.28 5.27
C HIS A 519 -14.92 25.01 5.34
N GLU A 520 -13.61 25.22 5.47
CA GLU A 520 -12.66 24.17 5.78
C GLU A 520 -12.67 23.92 7.30
N PHE A 521 -12.48 22.67 7.68
CA PHE A 521 -12.46 22.23 9.07
C PHE A 521 -11.03 21.89 9.45
N LEU A 522 -10.43 22.74 10.29
CA LEU A 522 -9.10 22.52 10.84
C LEU A 522 -9.21 21.66 12.10
N PHE A 523 -8.65 20.46 12.04
CA PHE A 523 -8.46 19.59 13.20
C PHE A 523 -7.03 19.76 13.71
N GLU A 524 -6.90 20.09 14.99
CA GLU A 524 -5.62 20.20 15.67
C GLU A 524 -5.63 19.31 16.91
N GLU A 525 -4.48 18.74 17.22
CA GLU A 525 -4.23 18.03 18.47
C GLU A 525 -3.01 18.63 19.15
N ARG A 526 -3.15 18.93 20.44
CA ARG A 526 -2.06 19.39 21.29
C ARG A 526 -2.01 18.57 22.56
N VAL A 527 -0.80 18.20 22.96
CA VAL A 527 -0.52 17.60 24.27
C VAL A 527 0.09 18.68 25.14
N GLU A 528 -0.55 18.97 26.27
CA GLU A 528 0.01 19.82 27.32
C GLU A 528 0.48 18.94 28.46
N GLU A 529 1.81 18.90 28.64
CA GLU A 529 2.44 18.18 29.73
C GLU A 529 2.82 19.17 30.84
N THR A 530 2.34 18.88 32.03
CA THR A 530 2.74 19.54 33.28
C THR A 530 3.40 18.50 34.18
N ASP A 531 4.19 18.92 35.17
CA ASP A 531 4.91 18.02 36.09
C ASP A 531 4.01 16.97 36.78
N THR A 532 2.70 17.16 36.79
CA THR A 532 1.72 16.28 37.46
C THR A 532 0.65 15.70 36.54
N GLN A 533 0.52 16.16 35.28
CA GLN A 533 -0.58 15.75 34.41
C GLN A 533 -0.30 15.97 32.92
N ILE A 534 -0.71 15.00 32.10
CA ILE A 534 -0.79 15.11 30.63
C ILE A 534 -2.26 15.39 30.26
N THR A 535 -2.51 16.49 29.55
CA THR A 535 -3.84 16.86 29.04
C THR A 535 -3.83 16.89 27.52
N HIS A 536 -4.79 16.20 26.90
CA HIS A 536 -4.96 16.19 25.45
C HIS A 536 -6.05 17.18 25.05
N HIS A 537 -5.68 18.15 24.21
CA HIS A 537 -6.62 19.07 23.56
C HIS A 537 -6.79 18.65 22.11
N TYR A 538 -8.03 18.58 21.63
CA TYR A 538 -8.34 18.22 20.25
C TYR A 538 -9.57 18.96 19.73
N SER A 539 -9.61 19.23 18.43
CA SER A 539 -10.74 19.90 17.79
C SER A 539 -12.01 19.05 17.80
N THR A 540 -13.13 19.67 18.16
CA THR A 540 -14.48 19.11 17.98
C THR A 540 -15.32 20.09 17.18
N TRP A 541 -15.89 19.63 16.07
CA TRP A 541 -16.73 20.43 15.18
C TRP A 541 -18.17 19.90 15.17
N SER A 542 -19.13 20.78 14.89
CA SER A 542 -20.53 20.41 14.66
C SER A 542 -21.07 21.14 13.43
N VAL A 543 -21.79 20.41 12.57
CA VAL A 543 -22.40 20.95 11.35
C VAL A 543 -23.84 20.48 11.20
N THR A 544 -24.69 21.33 10.62
CA THR A 544 -26.08 21.01 10.27
C THR A 544 -26.21 20.93 8.75
N LEU A 545 -26.87 19.88 8.23
CA LEU A 545 -27.07 19.66 6.79
C LEU A 545 -28.24 20.47 6.20
N TYR A 546 -28.98 21.18 7.05
CA TYR A 546 -30.15 21.98 6.70
C TYR A 546 -29.89 23.46 6.99
N ARG A 547 -30.62 24.33 6.28
CA ARG A 547 -30.47 25.78 6.42
C ARG A 547 -31.08 26.26 7.73
N VAL A 548 -30.24 26.67 8.67
CA VAL A 548 -30.64 27.41 9.88
C VAL A 548 -30.40 28.90 9.66
N GLU A 549 -31.27 29.78 10.17
CA GLU A 549 -31.04 31.22 10.14
C GLU A 549 -29.76 31.55 10.93
N GLY A 550 -28.74 32.09 10.25
CA GLY A 550 -27.40 32.29 10.82
C GLY A 550 -26.47 31.06 10.82
N GLY A 551 -26.88 29.93 10.22
CA GLY A 551 -26.08 28.71 10.14
C GLY A 551 -25.08 28.66 8.97
N ASN A 552 -24.09 27.78 9.09
CA ASN A 552 -22.97 27.62 8.13
C ASN A 552 -23.31 26.81 6.85
N ALA A 553 -24.57 26.43 6.66
CA ALA A 553 -25.04 25.55 5.59
C ALA A 553 -25.12 26.22 4.20
N GLN A 554 -24.28 27.23 3.90
CA GLN A 554 -24.13 27.71 2.54
C GLN A 554 -23.26 26.72 1.78
N SER A 555 -23.88 26.00 0.86
CA SER A 555 -23.22 24.93 0.12
C SER A 555 -23.47 25.12 -1.38
N PRO A 556 -22.48 25.53 -2.20
CA PRO A 556 -22.61 25.44 -3.65
C PRO A 556 -22.82 23.96 -4.05
N PRO A 557 -23.43 23.71 -5.23
CA PRO A 557 -23.47 22.37 -5.77
C PRO A 557 -22.05 21.81 -5.88
N ALA A 558 -21.87 20.55 -5.48
CA ALA A 558 -20.61 19.84 -5.65
C ALA A 558 -20.63 19.04 -6.96
N ASP A 559 -19.47 18.90 -7.60
CA ASP A 559 -19.32 18.12 -8.83
C ASP A 559 -19.19 16.63 -8.50
N GLU A 560 -19.71 15.76 -9.38
CA GLU A 560 -19.65 14.30 -9.21
C GLU A 560 -18.21 13.78 -9.07
N GLU A 561 -17.26 14.43 -9.77
CA GLU A 561 -15.84 14.11 -9.74
C GLU A 561 -15.20 14.36 -8.36
N GLU A 562 -15.68 15.36 -7.60
CA GLU A 562 -15.21 15.60 -6.22
C GLU A 562 -15.71 14.50 -5.26
N PHE A 563 -16.84 13.88 -5.59
CA PHE A 563 -17.42 12.78 -4.83
C PHE A 563 -16.84 11.41 -5.19
N GLY A 564 -16.39 11.22 -6.42
CA GLY A 564 -15.77 9.99 -6.92
C GLY A 564 -14.52 9.57 -6.15
N ASP A 565 -14.19 8.26 -6.20
CA ASP A 565 -13.01 7.67 -5.57
C ASP A 565 -11.72 7.77 -6.37
#